data_AF-A0A9D6JMI1-F1
#
_entry.id   AF-A0A9D6JMI1-F1
#
_cell.length_a   1.000
_cell.length_b   1.000
_cell.length_c   1.000
_cell.angle_alpha   90.00
_cell.angle_beta   90.00
_cell.angle_gamma   90.00
#
_symmetry.space_group_name_H-M   'P 1'
#
loop_
_entity.id
_entity.type
_entity.pdbx_description
1 polymer ?
#
loop_
_entity_poly.entity_id
_entity_poly.type
_entity_poly.pdbx_seq_one_letter_code
_entity_poly.pdbx_strand_id
1 'polypeptide(L)'
;MRPIFGSDVDDTAIISSHITETYWEYLAERNIPHSREVFAQTHSWRLAIPGHDPNKLYTEFVKSGRAPPIREMPGARDAFAKISQSHDIHFITVRDPVAFEAIKPDMLKFLGPMIGAGYWPVAGEKKNHRVQSLGVRYFVDDSAEVHSDLQAIPGLTLIQFPSFHNGVTPKVDGDNIIRLPACDEVGCGLPKETICRLAWEQVMEIVES
;
A
#
# COMPACT_ATOMS: atom_id res chain seq x y z
N MET A 1 -12.63 3.96 23.70
CA MET A 1 -11.55 3.82 22.71
C MET A 1 -12.23 3.49 21.39
N ARG A 2 -11.89 4.19 20.29
CA ARG A 2 -12.49 3.89 18.98
C ARG A 2 -11.84 2.61 18.43
N PRO A 3 -12.55 1.82 17.60
CA PRO A 3 -11.92 0.74 16.86
C PRO A 3 -10.79 1.28 15.97
N ILE A 4 -9.75 0.48 15.76
CA ILE A 4 -8.61 0.88 14.93
C ILE A 4 -8.82 0.43 13.49
N PHE A 5 -8.71 1.38 12.57
CA PHE A 5 -8.61 1.13 11.14
C PHE A 5 -7.13 1.19 10.73
N GLY A 6 -6.61 0.10 10.18
CA GLY A 6 -5.26 0.01 9.67
C GLY A 6 -5.23 0.09 8.14
N SER A 7 -4.23 0.78 7.60
CA SER A 7 -3.97 0.80 6.16
C SER A 7 -2.48 0.67 5.88
N ASP A 8 -2.13 -0.08 4.85
CA ASP A 8 -0.82 0.08 4.23
C ASP A 8 -0.69 1.48 3.61
N VAL A 9 0.55 1.93 3.47
CA VAL A 9 0.90 3.25 2.90
C VAL A 9 1.45 3.11 1.48
N ASP A 10 1.84 1.90 1.07
CA ASP A 10 2.55 1.67 -0.18
C ASP A 10 1.68 1.98 -1.43
N ASP A 11 2.19 1.67 -2.63
CA ASP A 11 1.66 1.88 -4.00
C ASP A 11 0.19 1.51 -4.26
N THR A 12 -0.50 1.10 -3.22
CA THR A 12 -1.56 0.14 -3.19
C THR A 12 -2.72 0.56 -2.30
N ALA A 13 -2.57 1.58 -1.45
CA ALA A 13 -3.69 2.12 -0.67
C ALA A 13 -3.74 3.66 -0.63
N ILE A 14 -2.65 4.34 -0.31
CA ILE A 14 -2.73 5.78 0.01
C ILE A 14 -2.10 6.65 -1.07
N ILE A 15 -0.93 6.22 -1.56
CA ILE A 15 -0.14 6.96 -2.54
C ILE A 15 0.16 6.04 -3.71
N SER A 16 0.06 6.56 -4.93
CA SER A 16 0.60 5.89 -6.11
C SER A 16 1.92 6.53 -6.46
N SER A 17 2.99 5.77 -6.38
CA SER A 17 4.29 6.21 -6.88
C SER A 17 4.34 6.02 -8.40
N HIS A 18 4.89 7.02 -9.11
CA HIS A 18 5.10 6.96 -10.57
C HIS A 18 6.58 6.67 -10.86
N ILE A 19 7.11 5.62 -10.24
CA ILE A 19 8.56 5.37 -10.10
C ILE A 19 9.25 4.96 -11.40
N THR A 20 8.49 4.56 -12.42
CA THR A 20 9.02 3.71 -13.50
C THR A 20 10.15 4.35 -14.34
N GLU A 21 10.11 5.66 -14.61
CA GLU A 21 11.11 6.30 -15.49
C GLU A 21 12.34 6.84 -14.74
N THR A 22 12.16 7.57 -13.64
CA THR A 22 13.29 8.15 -12.89
C THR A 22 14.13 7.09 -12.19
N TYR A 23 13.52 5.95 -11.82
CA TYR A 23 14.26 4.83 -11.24
C TYR A 23 15.00 4.00 -12.29
N TRP A 24 14.50 3.96 -13.52
CA TRP A 24 15.21 3.33 -14.65
C TRP A 24 16.59 3.95 -14.85
N GLU A 25 16.66 5.28 -14.85
CA GLU A 25 17.91 6.04 -14.96
C GLU A 25 18.87 5.73 -13.81
N TYR A 26 18.35 5.61 -12.58
CA TYR A 26 19.14 5.25 -11.40
C TYR A 26 19.76 3.85 -11.48
N LEU A 27 19.03 2.86 -11.98
CA LEU A 27 19.56 1.51 -12.18
C LEU A 27 20.65 1.47 -13.25
N ALA A 28 20.44 2.21 -14.35
CA ALA A 28 21.40 2.32 -15.44
C ALA A 28 22.73 2.94 -14.98
N GLU A 29 22.69 4.04 -14.21
CA GLU A 29 23.89 4.67 -13.65
C GLU A 29 24.73 3.73 -12.76
N ARG A 30 24.09 2.79 -12.05
CA ARG A 30 24.76 1.85 -11.15
C ARG A 30 25.14 0.51 -11.79
N ASN A 31 24.93 0.36 -13.10
CA ASN A 31 25.18 -0.89 -13.83
C ASN A 31 24.48 -2.11 -13.21
N ILE A 32 23.33 -1.90 -12.58
CA ILE A 32 22.53 -2.99 -12.01
C ILE A 32 21.78 -3.65 -13.18
N PRO A 33 21.82 -4.98 -13.38
CA PRO A 33 21.08 -5.63 -14.47
C PRO A 33 19.57 -5.38 -14.38
N HIS A 34 18.91 -4.94 -15.45
CA HIS A 34 17.47 -4.59 -15.45
C HIS A 34 16.85 -4.68 -16.87
N SER A 35 15.50 -4.81 -16.98
CA SER A 35 14.76 -4.75 -18.25
C SER A 35 13.46 -3.96 -18.14
N ARG A 36 13.09 -3.20 -19.19
CA ARG A 36 11.95 -2.25 -19.17
C ARG A 36 10.60 -2.94 -18.96
N GLU A 37 10.43 -4.09 -19.58
CA GLU A 37 9.19 -4.87 -19.58
C GLU A 37 8.92 -5.50 -18.20
N VAL A 38 9.99 -5.91 -17.51
CA VAL A 38 9.93 -6.45 -16.15
C VAL A 38 9.69 -5.30 -15.16
N PHE A 39 10.28 -4.13 -15.39
CA PHE A 39 10.22 -2.97 -14.48
C PHE A 39 8.83 -2.29 -14.37
N ALA A 40 8.00 -2.35 -15.41
CA ALA A 40 6.65 -1.77 -15.41
C ALA A 40 5.65 -2.51 -14.51
N GLN A 41 5.97 -3.74 -14.10
CA GLN A 41 5.19 -4.55 -13.17
C GLN A 41 5.90 -4.50 -11.81
N THR A 42 5.34 -3.78 -10.84
CA THR A 42 6.01 -3.44 -9.57
C THR A 42 6.30 -4.65 -8.66
N HIS A 43 5.85 -5.87 -9.02
CA HIS A 43 6.33 -7.13 -8.40
C HIS A 43 7.60 -7.72 -9.02
N SER A 44 8.01 -7.24 -10.17
CA SER A 44 9.16 -7.82 -10.84
C SER A 44 10.47 -7.29 -10.33
N TRP A 45 10.53 -6.47 -9.28
CA TRP A 45 11.81 -5.96 -8.77
C TRP A 45 12.71 -7.10 -8.29
N ARG A 46 12.10 -8.13 -7.69
CA ARG A 46 12.76 -9.35 -7.24
C ARG A 46 13.19 -10.26 -8.40
N LEU A 47 12.47 -10.19 -9.53
CA LEU A 47 12.75 -10.95 -10.76
C LEU A 47 13.73 -10.21 -11.70
N ALA A 48 13.71 -8.87 -11.71
CA ALA A 48 14.52 -7.99 -12.53
C ALA A 48 15.97 -7.96 -12.06
N ILE A 49 16.17 -8.01 -10.74
CA ILE A 49 17.49 -7.87 -10.12
C ILE A 49 17.71 -8.97 -9.06
N PRO A 50 17.99 -10.22 -9.49
CA PRO A 50 18.28 -11.31 -8.57
C PRO A 50 19.46 -10.93 -7.65
N GLY A 51 19.24 -10.92 -6.33
CA GLY A 51 20.27 -10.62 -5.33
C GLY A 51 20.35 -9.17 -4.88
N HIS A 52 19.45 -8.28 -5.30
CA HIS A 52 19.29 -6.96 -4.68
C HIS A 52 17.96 -6.87 -3.94
N ASP A 53 18.01 -6.42 -2.69
CA ASP A 53 16.83 -6.16 -1.88
C ASP A 53 16.11 -4.92 -2.45
N PRO A 54 14.91 -5.06 -3.03
CA PRO A 54 14.19 -3.95 -3.65
C PRO A 54 13.82 -2.86 -2.65
N ASN A 55 13.59 -3.20 -1.37
CA ASN A 55 13.33 -2.22 -0.32
C ASN A 55 14.56 -1.36 -0.05
N LYS A 56 15.74 -1.95 -0.07
CA LYS A 56 17.01 -1.23 0.09
C LYS A 56 17.26 -0.28 -1.09
N LEU A 57 17.06 -0.75 -2.32
CA LEU A 57 17.27 0.09 -3.50
C LEU A 57 16.27 1.26 -3.57
N TYR A 58 14.99 1.02 -3.28
CA TYR A 58 13.99 2.09 -3.17
C TYR A 58 14.38 3.10 -2.08
N THR A 59 14.83 2.61 -0.92
CA THR A 59 15.29 3.46 0.18
C THR A 59 16.47 4.34 -0.24
N GLU A 60 17.45 3.79 -0.96
CA GLU A 60 18.59 4.55 -1.49
C GLU A 60 18.14 5.58 -2.54
N PHE A 61 17.20 5.21 -3.40
CA PHE A 61 16.63 6.09 -4.40
C PHE A 61 15.87 7.28 -3.78
N VAL A 62 15.03 7.02 -2.76
CA VAL A 62 14.37 8.07 -1.97
C VAL A 62 15.40 8.94 -1.23
N LYS A 63 16.41 8.33 -0.58
CA LYS A 63 17.49 9.06 0.11
C LYS A 63 18.29 9.96 -0.83
N SER A 64 18.37 9.63 -2.11
CA SER A 64 19.05 10.46 -3.11
C SER A 64 18.25 11.67 -3.59
N GLY A 65 16.99 11.84 -3.13
CA GLY A 65 16.11 12.93 -3.55
C GLY A 65 15.60 12.81 -4.99
N ARG A 66 15.79 11.65 -5.62
CA ARG A 66 15.40 11.38 -7.01
C ARG A 66 14.08 10.62 -7.14
N ALA A 67 13.43 10.30 -6.01
CA ALA A 67 12.10 9.72 -6.05
C ALA A 67 11.13 10.67 -6.78
N PRO A 68 10.38 10.21 -7.79
CA PRO A 68 9.41 11.06 -8.44
C PRO A 68 8.31 11.44 -7.45
N PRO A 69 7.62 12.57 -7.69
CA PRO A 69 6.52 13.00 -6.83
C PRO A 69 5.50 11.88 -6.70
N ILE A 70 5.22 11.47 -5.46
CA ILE A 70 4.11 10.56 -5.19
C ILE A 70 2.79 11.29 -5.44
N ARG A 71 1.77 10.55 -5.88
CA ARG A 71 0.42 11.10 -6.08
C ARG A 71 -0.53 10.48 -5.07
N GLU A 72 -1.51 11.26 -4.66
CA GLU A 72 -2.66 10.73 -3.93
C GLU A 72 -3.35 9.63 -4.73
N MET A 73 -3.75 8.56 -4.04
CA MET A 73 -4.66 7.58 -4.63
C MET A 73 -6.09 8.15 -4.64
N PRO A 74 -6.77 8.22 -5.81
CA PRO A 74 -8.11 8.80 -5.89
C PRO A 74 -9.10 8.17 -4.91
N GLY A 75 -9.81 9.01 -4.16
CA GLY A 75 -10.77 8.60 -3.13
C GLY A 75 -10.18 8.36 -1.75
N ALA A 76 -8.84 8.23 -1.61
CA ALA A 76 -8.21 7.95 -0.32
C ALA A 76 -8.47 9.08 0.69
N ARG A 77 -8.25 10.35 0.32
CA ARG A 77 -8.47 11.48 1.25
C ARG A 77 -9.87 11.48 1.85
N ASP A 78 -10.90 11.35 1.01
CA ASP A 78 -12.29 11.38 1.43
C ASP A 78 -12.61 10.18 2.32
N ALA A 79 -12.09 8.99 1.97
CA ALA A 79 -12.22 7.79 2.78
C ALA A 79 -11.59 7.93 4.16
N PHE A 80 -10.33 8.38 4.26
CA PHE A 80 -9.69 8.57 5.55
C PHE A 80 -10.36 9.67 6.38
N ALA A 81 -10.77 10.77 5.75
CA ALA A 81 -11.53 11.83 6.43
C ALA A 81 -12.83 11.29 7.03
N LYS A 82 -13.56 10.44 6.30
CA LYS A 82 -14.79 9.81 6.77
C LYS A 82 -14.55 8.77 7.86
N ILE A 83 -13.63 7.83 7.64
CA ILE A 83 -13.31 6.75 8.58
C ILE A 83 -12.79 7.30 9.92
N SER A 84 -12.00 8.39 9.88
CA SER A 84 -11.47 9.03 11.10
C SER A 84 -12.55 9.59 12.06
N GLN A 85 -13.79 9.71 11.60
CA GLN A 85 -14.92 10.13 12.44
C GLN A 85 -15.31 9.05 13.44
N SER A 86 -15.14 7.77 13.08
CA SER A 86 -15.55 6.60 13.87
C SER A 86 -14.39 5.70 14.31
N HIS A 87 -13.23 5.79 13.66
CA HIS A 87 -12.07 4.94 13.90
C HIS A 87 -10.80 5.74 14.20
N ASP A 88 -9.90 5.14 14.97
CA ASP A 88 -8.52 5.62 15.09
C ASP A 88 -7.70 5.06 13.91
N ILE A 89 -6.98 5.92 13.18
CA ILE A 89 -6.28 5.53 11.94
C ILE A 89 -4.84 5.14 12.25
N HIS A 90 -4.41 3.97 11.77
CA HIS A 90 -3.03 3.50 11.88
C HIS A 90 -2.45 3.14 10.52
N PHE A 91 -1.37 3.81 10.15
CA PHE A 91 -0.60 3.53 8.95
C PHE A 91 0.50 2.53 9.28
N ILE A 92 0.47 1.37 8.61
CA ILE A 92 1.36 0.24 8.91
C ILE A 92 2.05 -0.18 7.61
N THR A 93 3.37 -0.05 7.53
CA THR A 93 4.10 -0.30 6.28
C THR A 93 5.40 -1.05 6.55
N VAL A 94 5.84 -1.90 5.60
CA VAL A 94 7.14 -2.60 5.68
C VAL A 94 8.32 -1.74 5.23
N ARG A 95 8.05 -0.49 4.83
CA ARG A 95 9.09 0.43 4.37
C ARG A 95 10.12 0.70 5.46
N ASP A 96 11.37 0.89 5.03
CA ASP A 96 12.44 1.41 5.87
C ASP A 96 12.00 2.72 6.54
N PRO A 97 12.22 2.92 7.85
CA PRO A 97 11.82 4.14 8.56
C PRO A 97 12.31 5.43 7.91
N VAL A 98 13.52 5.43 7.31
CA VAL A 98 14.04 6.63 6.65
C VAL A 98 13.30 6.90 5.35
N ALA A 99 13.00 5.86 4.56
CA ALA A 99 12.19 6.00 3.36
C ALA A 99 10.76 6.46 3.70
N PHE A 100 10.18 5.92 4.77
CA PHE A 100 8.87 6.30 5.26
C PHE A 100 8.82 7.78 5.69
N GLU A 101 9.76 8.24 6.52
CA GLU A 101 9.79 9.65 6.94
C GLU A 101 10.03 10.62 5.77
N ALA A 102 10.68 10.17 4.69
CA ALA A 102 10.84 10.99 3.47
C ALA A 102 9.52 11.15 2.67
N ILE A 103 8.65 10.13 2.64
CA ILE A 103 7.35 10.19 1.92
C ILE A 103 6.20 10.72 2.79
N LYS A 104 6.36 10.68 4.12
CA LYS A 104 5.33 11.08 5.08
C LYS A 104 4.82 12.51 4.90
N PRO A 105 5.65 13.54 4.57
CA PRO A 105 5.15 14.88 4.30
C PRO A 105 4.17 14.93 3.12
N ASP A 106 4.45 14.19 2.05
CA ASP A 106 3.57 14.14 0.88
C ASP A 106 2.27 13.36 1.20
N MET A 107 2.38 12.25 1.94
CA MET A 107 1.21 11.54 2.46
C MET A 107 0.30 12.46 3.30
N LEU A 108 0.89 13.23 4.23
CA LEU A 108 0.16 14.19 5.06
C LEU A 108 -0.42 15.36 4.26
N LYS A 109 0.26 15.80 3.20
CA LYS A 109 -0.25 16.82 2.29
C LYS A 109 -1.54 16.36 1.60
N PHE A 110 -1.63 15.08 1.24
CA PHE A 110 -2.80 14.52 0.57
C PHE A 110 -3.91 14.13 1.52
N LEU A 111 -3.60 13.48 2.64
CA LEU A 111 -4.62 13.04 3.60
C LEU A 111 -5.11 14.19 4.50
N GLY A 112 -4.36 15.29 4.55
CA GLY A 112 -4.59 16.37 5.49
C GLY A 112 -4.12 16.03 6.91
N PRO A 113 -4.31 16.95 7.86
CA PRO A 113 -3.94 16.73 9.25
C PRO A 113 -4.84 15.66 9.89
N MET A 114 -4.31 14.45 10.07
CA MET A 114 -4.99 13.37 10.78
C MET A 114 -4.57 13.35 12.25
N ILE A 115 -5.34 14.06 13.07
CA ILE A 115 -5.11 14.11 14.52
C ILE A 115 -5.25 12.69 15.08
N GLY A 116 -4.22 12.24 15.82
CA GLY A 116 -4.23 10.93 16.49
C GLY A 116 -3.84 9.75 15.60
N ALA A 117 -3.50 9.97 14.33
CA ALA A 117 -3.05 8.88 13.47
C ALA A 117 -1.70 8.29 13.93
N GLY A 118 -1.63 6.96 14.02
CA GLY A 118 -0.40 6.22 14.29
C GLY A 118 0.38 5.90 13.02
N TYR A 119 1.72 5.92 13.09
CA TYR A 119 2.61 5.58 11.97
C TYR A 119 3.61 4.52 12.39
N TRP A 120 3.63 3.40 11.68
CA TRP A 120 4.37 2.20 12.06
C TRP A 120 5.15 1.61 10.87
N PRO A 121 6.33 2.18 10.55
CA PRO A 121 7.27 1.51 9.66
C PRO A 121 7.87 0.28 10.36
N VAL A 122 7.73 -0.90 9.76
CA VAL A 122 8.28 -2.16 10.25
C VAL A 122 9.28 -2.72 9.24
N ALA A 123 10.52 -2.25 9.32
CA ALA A 123 11.59 -2.71 8.44
C ALA A 123 11.91 -4.20 8.66
N GLY A 124 11.95 -4.97 7.58
CA GLY A 124 12.42 -6.36 7.58
C GLY A 124 11.50 -7.36 8.30
N GLU A 125 10.34 -6.91 8.78
CA GLU A 125 9.33 -7.74 9.44
C GLU A 125 8.01 -7.67 8.66
N LYS A 126 7.20 -8.72 8.77
CA LYS A 126 5.83 -8.69 8.22
C LYS A 126 4.96 -7.73 9.05
N LYS A 127 4.04 -7.02 8.39
CA LYS A 127 3.08 -6.09 9.03
C LYS A 127 2.23 -6.76 10.12
N ASN A 128 2.12 -8.09 10.06
CA ASN A 128 1.21 -8.91 10.84
C ASN A 128 1.30 -8.65 12.35
N HIS A 129 2.53 -8.57 12.89
CA HIS A 129 2.72 -8.34 14.31
C HIS A 129 2.13 -7.00 14.77
N ARG A 130 2.26 -5.95 13.96
CA ARG A 130 1.68 -4.64 14.28
C ARG A 130 0.17 -4.65 14.22
N VAL A 131 -0.40 -5.23 13.16
CA VAL A 131 -1.84 -5.41 13.01
C VAL A 131 -2.42 -6.13 14.24
N GLN A 132 -1.77 -7.22 14.67
CA GLN A 132 -2.17 -7.97 15.85
C GLN A 132 -2.02 -7.18 17.14
N SER A 133 -0.85 -6.58 17.38
CA SER A 133 -0.53 -5.88 18.65
C SER A 133 -1.41 -4.66 18.89
N LEU A 134 -1.86 -4.00 17.82
CA LEU A 134 -2.75 -2.85 17.89
C LEU A 134 -4.22 -3.25 18.02
N GLY A 135 -4.58 -4.53 17.80
CA GLY A 135 -5.98 -4.95 17.79
C GLY A 135 -6.77 -4.29 16.66
N VAL A 136 -6.18 -4.21 15.47
CA VAL A 136 -6.81 -3.61 14.28
C VAL A 136 -8.12 -4.34 13.96
N ARG A 137 -9.19 -3.56 13.71
CA ARG A 137 -10.52 -4.08 13.35
C ARG A 137 -10.65 -4.30 11.84
N TYR A 138 -10.24 -3.33 11.05
CA TYR A 138 -10.20 -3.41 9.59
C TYR A 138 -8.78 -3.11 9.11
N PHE A 139 -8.23 -3.95 8.24
CA PHE A 139 -6.92 -3.71 7.66
C PHE A 139 -6.98 -3.78 6.13
N VAL A 140 -6.63 -2.67 5.47
CA VAL A 140 -6.55 -2.55 4.01
C VAL A 140 -5.12 -2.79 3.55
N ASP A 141 -4.94 -3.79 2.69
CA ASP A 141 -3.65 -4.16 2.08
C ASP A 141 -3.91 -4.86 0.74
N ASP A 142 -3.01 -4.77 -0.21
CA ASP A 142 -3.12 -5.46 -1.50
C ASP A 142 -2.26 -6.74 -1.57
N SER A 143 -1.35 -6.92 -0.60
CA SER A 143 -0.40 -8.03 -0.55
C SER A 143 -1.05 -9.33 -0.09
N ALA A 144 -1.14 -10.30 -1.00
CA ALA A 144 -1.67 -11.63 -0.71
C ALA A 144 -0.92 -12.36 0.44
N GLU A 145 0.38 -12.13 0.60
CA GLU A 145 1.19 -12.74 1.65
C GLU A 145 0.74 -12.29 3.05
N VAL A 146 0.40 -11.01 3.21
CA VAL A 146 -0.04 -10.43 4.48
C VAL A 146 -1.37 -11.04 4.91
N HIS A 147 -2.30 -11.19 3.96
CA HIS A 147 -3.63 -11.74 4.22
C HIS A 147 -3.60 -13.19 4.72
N SER A 148 -2.72 -14.02 4.15
CA SER A 148 -2.62 -15.44 4.51
C SER A 148 -2.21 -15.70 5.97
N ASP A 149 -1.37 -14.83 6.54
CA ASP A 149 -0.91 -14.94 7.92
C ASP A 149 -1.88 -14.28 8.92
N LEU A 150 -2.70 -13.33 8.44
CA LEU A 150 -3.59 -12.52 9.26
C LEU A 150 -5.02 -13.05 9.36
N GLN A 151 -5.43 -13.97 8.47
CA GLN A 151 -6.77 -14.56 8.44
C GLN A 151 -7.21 -15.19 9.77
N ALA A 152 -6.28 -15.61 10.62
CA ALA A 152 -6.57 -16.27 11.89
C ALA A 152 -6.80 -15.31 13.07
N ILE A 153 -6.63 -13.99 12.89
CA ILE A 153 -6.79 -13.03 13.99
C ILE A 153 -8.28 -12.80 14.30
N PRO A 154 -8.76 -13.16 15.51
CA PRO A 154 -10.16 -12.97 15.86
C PRO A 154 -10.54 -11.48 15.83
N GLY A 155 -11.65 -11.17 15.15
CA GLY A 155 -12.18 -9.81 15.09
C GLY A 155 -11.48 -8.87 14.11
N LEU A 156 -10.46 -9.32 13.38
CA LEU A 156 -9.88 -8.60 12.25
C LEU A 156 -10.66 -8.91 10.98
N THR A 157 -11.02 -7.89 10.22
CA THR A 157 -11.48 -7.98 8.82
C THR A 157 -10.38 -7.46 7.91
N LEU A 158 -9.93 -8.31 7.01
CA LEU A 158 -8.94 -7.98 6.00
C LEU A 158 -9.65 -7.54 4.73
N ILE A 159 -9.31 -6.36 4.21
CA ILE A 159 -9.88 -5.85 2.97
C ILE A 159 -8.77 -5.85 1.92
N GLN A 160 -8.89 -6.73 0.94
CA GLN A 160 -7.92 -6.81 -0.15
C GLN A 160 -8.18 -5.70 -1.16
N PHE A 161 -7.25 -4.76 -1.25
CA PHE A 161 -7.30 -3.63 -2.19
C PHE A 161 -6.73 -4.03 -3.56
N PRO A 162 -7.23 -3.46 -4.69
CA PRO A 162 -6.67 -3.72 -6.01
C PRO A 162 -5.20 -3.31 -6.13
N SER A 163 -4.38 -4.26 -6.55
CA SER A 163 -2.99 -4.10 -6.94
C SER A 163 -2.85 -3.90 -8.46
N PHE A 164 -2.19 -2.81 -8.86
CA PHE A 164 -1.92 -2.50 -10.27
C PHE A 164 -0.57 -3.01 -10.77
N HIS A 165 0.25 -3.53 -9.86
CA HIS A 165 1.61 -3.95 -10.17
C HIS A 165 1.73 -5.39 -10.67
N ASN A 166 0.64 -6.16 -10.57
CA ASN A 166 0.54 -7.56 -10.96
C ASN A 166 -0.35 -7.80 -12.17
N GLY A 167 -1.00 -6.77 -12.73
CA GLY A 167 -2.04 -6.91 -13.76
C GLY A 167 -3.35 -7.55 -13.26
N VAL A 168 -3.27 -8.50 -12.33
CA VAL A 168 -4.39 -9.09 -11.57
C VAL A 168 -3.95 -9.27 -10.13
N THR A 169 -4.78 -8.87 -9.17
CA THR A 169 -4.48 -9.09 -7.75
C THR A 169 -4.75 -10.56 -7.40
N PRO A 170 -3.79 -11.33 -6.86
CA PRO A 170 -4.02 -12.74 -6.52
C PRO A 170 -5.22 -12.90 -5.59
N LYS A 171 -6.10 -13.86 -5.87
CA LYS A 171 -7.25 -14.14 -4.99
C LYS A 171 -6.76 -14.77 -3.68
N VAL A 172 -7.21 -14.24 -2.56
CA VAL A 172 -7.01 -14.84 -1.24
C VAL A 172 -8.38 -15.20 -0.67
N ASP A 173 -8.54 -16.45 -0.25
CA ASP A 173 -9.77 -16.95 0.35
C ASP A 173 -9.62 -17.01 1.88
N GLY A 174 -10.64 -16.58 2.61
CA GLY A 174 -10.69 -16.63 4.08
C GLY A 174 -11.98 -16.02 4.61
N ASP A 175 -12.49 -16.53 5.73
CA ASP A 175 -13.81 -16.14 6.27
C ASP A 175 -13.89 -14.67 6.71
N ASN A 176 -12.73 -14.05 7.01
CA ASN A 176 -12.61 -12.66 7.41
C ASN A 176 -11.94 -11.77 6.35
N ILE A 177 -11.79 -12.28 5.13
CA ILE A 177 -11.18 -11.57 4.00
C ILE A 177 -12.28 -11.10 3.05
N ILE A 178 -12.32 -9.79 2.80
CA ILE A 178 -13.17 -9.17 1.78
C ILE A 178 -12.28 -8.79 0.61
N ARG A 179 -12.45 -9.48 -0.51
CA ARG A 179 -11.87 -9.06 -1.78
C ARG A 179 -12.77 -8.03 -2.43
N LEU A 180 -12.24 -6.83 -2.68
CA LEU A 180 -12.97 -5.82 -3.42
C LEU A 180 -13.16 -6.27 -4.90
N PRO A 181 -14.34 -6.11 -5.52
CA PRO A 181 -14.59 -6.39 -6.94
C PRO A 181 -13.59 -5.70 -7.87
N ALA A 182 -13.13 -4.51 -7.50
CA ALA A 182 -12.10 -3.75 -8.22
C ALA A 182 -10.79 -4.54 -8.43
N CYS A 183 -10.51 -5.55 -7.61
CA CYS A 183 -9.36 -6.45 -7.77
C CYS A 183 -9.43 -7.29 -9.05
N ASP A 184 -10.64 -7.53 -9.57
CA ASP A 184 -10.89 -8.28 -10.80
C ASP A 184 -11.00 -7.33 -12.02
N GLU A 185 -11.22 -6.03 -11.80
CA GLU A 185 -11.39 -5.01 -12.85
C GLU A 185 -10.08 -4.42 -13.38
N VAL A 186 -8.93 -4.71 -12.75
CA VAL A 186 -7.60 -4.22 -13.18
C VAL A 186 -7.27 -4.64 -14.63
N GLY A 187 -7.92 -5.68 -15.16
CA GLY A 187 -7.83 -6.14 -16.55
C GLY A 187 -8.98 -5.74 -17.48
N CYS A 188 -10.02 -5.04 -17.00
CA CYS A 188 -11.28 -4.82 -17.72
C CYS A 188 -11.40 -3.47 -18.45
N GLY A 189 -10.31 -2.69 -18.53
CA GLY A 189 -10.25 -1.47 -19.35
C GLY A 189 -10.77 -0.19 -18.70
N LEU A 190 -11.08 -0.21 -17.40
CA LEU A 190 -11.32 1.01 -16.64
C LEU A 190 -10.01 1.74 -16.31
N PRO A 191 -9.98 3.08 -16.27
CA PRO A 191 -8.81 3.82 -15.83
C PRO A 191 -8.45 3.48 -14.38
N LYS A 192 -7.15 3.37 -14.07
CA LYS A 192 -6.62 3.13 -12.70
C LYS A 192 -7.27 4.04 -11.67
N GLU A 193 -7.45 5.32 -12.00
CA GLU A 193 -8.05 6.32 -11.11
C GLU A 193 -9.50 5.97 -10.73
N THR A 194 -10.29 5.49 -11.70
CA THR A 194 -11.67 5.04 -11.46
C THR A 194 -11.70 3.82 -10.56
N ILE A 195 -10.83 2.84 -10.82
CA ILE A 195 -10.73 1.60 -10.02
C ILE A 195 -10.37 1.93 -8.57
N CYS A 196 -9.36 2.79 -8.34
CA CYS A 196 -8.96 3.24 -7.00
C CYS A 196 -10.11 3.94 -6.27
N ARG A 197 -10.82 4.86 -6.95
CA ARG A 197 -11.94 5.60 -6.33
C ARG A 197 -13.06 4.65 -5.90
N LEU A 198 -13.48 3.74 -6.79
CA LEU A 198 -14.54 2.77 -6.49
C LEU A 198 -14.13 1.81 -5.36
N ALA A 199 -12.87 1.40 -5.32
CA ALA A 199 -12.35 0.57 -4.24
C ALA A 199 -12.44 1.30 -2.88
N TRP A 200 -12.04 2.58 -2.82
CA TRP A 200 -12.15 3.38 -1.60
C TRP A 200 -13.60 3.66 -1.17
N GLU A 201 -14.51 3.86 -2.13
CA GLU A 201 -15.96 3.97 -1.84
C GLU A 201 -16.47 2.72 -1.13
N GLN A 202 -16.10 1.53 -1.60
CA GLN A 202 -16.51 0.27 -0.98
C GLN A 202 -15.84 0.00 0.37
N VAL A 203 -14.56 0.41 0.53
CA VAL A 203 -13.91 0.34 1.85
C VAL A 203 -14.71 1.14 2.88
N MET A 204 -15.17 2.35 2.53
CA MET A 204 -16.02 3.14 3.43
C MET A 204 -17.31 2.40 3.78
N GLU A 205 -18.02 1.85 2.79
CA GLU A 205 -19.27 1.10 3.02
C GLU A 205 -19.07 -0.10 3.96
N ILE A 206 -17.96 -0.83 3.80
CA ILE A 206 -17.60 -1.98 4.65
C ILE A 206 -17.31 -1.55 6.10
N VAL A 207 -16.63 -0.41 6.28
CA VAL A 207 -16.22 0.10 7.60
C VAL A 207 -17.38 0.75 8.35
N GLU A 208 -18.39 1.24 7.63
CA GLU A 208 -19.59 1.87 8.21
C GLU A 208 -20.73 0.89 8.57
N SER A 209 -20.69 -0.34 8.05
CA SER A 209 -21.69 -1.39 8.27
C SER A 209 -21.50 -2.14 9.60
#